data_AF-A0A7C5KE59-F1
#
_entry.id   AF-A0A7C5KE59-F1
#
_cell.length_a   1.000
_cell.length_b   1.000
_cell.length_c   1.000
_cell.angle_alpha   90.00
_cell.angle_beta   90.00
_cell.angle_gamma   90.00
#
_symmetry.space_group_name_H-M   'P 1'
#
loop_
_entity.id
_entity.type
_entity.pdbx_description
1 polymer ?
#
loop_
_entity_poly.entity_id
_entity_poly.type
_entity_poly.pdbx_seq_one_letter_code
_entity_poly.pdbx_strand_id
1 'polypeptide(L)'
;MDQTAELLEALEARAREESLEELERKGKSRVKVIRPSEIAGMIQEAVEKAVARSGYVPPEEVERLVQEGRKEFKDLLAKREEELKRRTEEASRLQEAREAAARLEKEVEELRAGLQEAETRNKELEEKVRELESQPAPSAPEVPGATGGFNAELMMKLMGEIADLKAQVASPKAAPSGGEGGEAKIASMLEQVMNSLEGKIEKIGKKVGIHQAVEGEEVKLDGLFTDHGDEEMENNLDTVQVKERSGAGIAANLERMKKLRRQGG
;
A
#
# COMPACT_ATOMS: atom_id res chain seq x y z
N MET A 1 43.28 -29.25 -1.47
CA MET A 1 42.23 -28.23 -1.21
C MET A 1 42.88 -26.89 -1.50
N ASP A 2 42.63 -26.38 -2.69
CA ASP A 2 43.46 -25.39 -3.38
C ASP A 2 43.33 -23.99 -2.76
N GLN A 3 44.35 -23.57 -2.02
CA GLN A 3 44.49 -22.20 -1.52
C GLN A 3 44.42 -21.16 -2.65
N THR A 4 44.85 -21.57 -3.84
CA THR A 4 44.80 -20.76 -5.05
C THR A 4 43.37 -20.54 -5.52
N ALA A 5 42.47 -21.52 -5.35
CA ALA A 5 41.06 -21.39 -5.75
C ALA A 5 40.27 -20.43 -4.84
N GLU A 6 40.47 -20.51 -3.52
CA GLU A 6 39.81 -19.60 -2.57
C GLU A 6 40.33 -18.15 -2.73
N LEU A 7 41.63 -17.96 -3.00
CA LEU A 7 42.22 -16.64 -3.32
C LEU A 7 41.75 -16.08 -4.66
N LEU A 8 41.56 -16.94 -5.66
CA LEU A 8 41.02 -16.59 -6.97
C LEU A 8 39.62 -15.98 -6.83
N GLU A 9 38.74 -16.67 -6.12
CA GLU A 9 37.37 -16.22 -5.86
C GLU A 9 37.34 -14.89 -5.08
N ALA A 10 38.23 -14.74 -4.09
CA ALA A 10 38.40 -13.50 -3.34
C ALA A 10 38.85 -12.32 -4.21
N LEU A 11 39.80 -12.58 -5.12
CA LEU A 11 40.34 -11.59 -6.04
C LEU A 11 39.30 -11.18 -7.07
N GLU A 12 38.53 -12.13 -7.61
CA GLU A 12 37.43 -11.85 -8.54
C GLU A 12 36.31 -11.06 -7.86
N ALA A 13 35.89 -11.44 -6.65
CA ALA A 13 34.86 -10.75 -5.89
C ALA A 13 35.27 -9.33 -5.41
N ARG A 14 36.58 -9.02 -5.44
CA ARG A 14 37.14 -7.71 -5.05
C ARG A 14 37.67 -6.92 -6.25
N ALA A 15 37.81 -7.54 -7.41
CA ALA A 15 38.21 -6.87 -8.63
C ALA A 15 37.14 -5.84 -9.00
N ARG A 16 37.59 -4.63 -9.33
CA ARG A 16 36.73 -3.63 -9.96
C ARG A 16 36.92 -3.76 -11.45
N GLU A 17 35.83 -3.96 -12.17
CA GLU A 17 35.80 -3.88 -13.61
C GLU A 17 35.78 -2.40 -14.00
N GLU A 18 36.91 -1.90 -14.50
CA GLU A 18 36.98 -0.58 -15.14
C GLU A 18 37.08 -0.79 -16.65
N SER A 19 36.35 0.01 -17.42
CA SER A 19 36.40 -0.06 -18.88
C SER A 19 37.75 0.43 -19.42
N LEU A 20 38.18 -0.09 -20.58
CA LEU A 20 39.43 0.35 -21.22
C LEU A 20 39.40 1.85 -21.56
N GLU A 21 38.23 2.38 -21.91
CA GLU A 21 38.02 3.81 -22.17
C GLU A 21 38.22 4.67 -20.92
N GLU A 22 37.80 4.19 -19.74
CA GLU A 22 38.05 4.87 -18.47
C GLU A 22 39.53 4.87 -18.10
N LEU A 23 40.24 3.77 -18.37
CA LEU A 23 41.69 3.67 -18.15
C LEU A 23 42.46 4.59 -19.10
N GLU A 24 42.02 4.70 -20.36
CA GLU A 24 42.59 5.62 -21.34
C GLU A 24 42.35 7.09 -20.96
N ARG A 25 41.13 7.45 -20.50
CA ARG A 25 40.83 8.78 -19.94
C ARG A 25 41.68 9.12 -18.72
N LYS A 26 42.09 8.12 -17.93
CA LYS A 26 43.03 8.25 -16.81
C LYS A 26 44.50 8.30 -17.26
N GLY A 27 44.78 8.31 -18.57
CA GLY A 27 46.13 8.39 -19.15
C GLY A 27 46.90 7.07 -19.17
N LYS A 28 46.24 5.93 -18.93
CA LYS A 28 46.87 4.61 -18.99
C LYS A 28 46.68 4.00 -20.37
N SER A 29 47.58 4.31 -21.30
CA SER A 29 47.56 3.80 -22.68
C SER A 29 48.02 2.35 -22.83
N ARG A 30 48.64 1.77 -21.79
CA ARG A 30 49.08 0.38 -21.75
C ARG A 30 48.68 -0.27 -20.44
N VAL A 31 47.91 -1.36 -20.54
CA VAL A 31 47.47 -2.15 -19.39
C VAL A 31 48.05 -3.56 -19.53
N LYS A 32 48.72 -4.04 -18.48
CA LYS A 32 49.15 -5.45 -18.41
C LYS A 32 48.03 -6.25 -17.75
N VAL A 33 47.45 -7.18 -18.50
CA VAL A 33 46.48 -8.13 -17.94
C VAL A 33 47.28 -9.17 -17.15
N ILE A 34 47.01 -9.26 -15.86
CA ILE A 34 47.56 -10.30 -14.99
C ILE A 34 46.38 -11.18 -14.60
N ARG A 35 46.52 -12.49 -14.78
CA ARG A 35 45.44 -13.41 -14.41
C ARG A 35 45.30 -13.43 -12.89
N PRO A 36 44.07 -13.52 -12.35
CA PRO A 36 43.87 -13.64 -10.91
C PRO A 36 44.68 -14.78 -10.27
N SER A 37 44.92 -15.87 -11.00
CA SER A 37 45.72 -17.03 -10.53
C SER A 37 47.20 -16.68 -10.35
N GLU A 38 47.74 -15.85 -11.24
CA GLU A 38 49.13 -15.37 -11.17
C GLU A 38 49.32 -14.44 -9.98
N ILE A 39 48.32 -13.59 -9.69
CA ILE A 39 48.32 -12.71 -8.51
C ILE A 39 48.29 -13.54 -7.22
N ALA A 40 47.41 -14.55 -7.15
CA ALA A 40 47.33 -15.46 -6.01
C ALA A 40 48.67 -16.16 -5.76
N GLY A 41 49.31 -16.68 -6.83
CA GLY A 41 50.63 -17.30 -6.74
C GLY A 41 51.72 -16.34 -6.27
N MET A 42 51.75 -15.11 -6.80
CA MET A 42 52.71 -14.08 -6.39
C MET A 42 52.56 -13.70 -4.92
N ILE A 43 51.32 -13.59 -4.42
CA ILE A 43 51.05 -13.29 -3.02
C ILE A 43 51.53 -14.44 -2.13
N GLN A 44 51.21 -15.68 -2.49
CA GLN A 44 51.61 -16.85 -1.72
C GLN A 44 53.15 -16.97 -1.64
N GLU A 45 53.84 -16.84 -2.77
CA GLU A 45 55.30 -16.88 -2.83
C GLU A 45 55.94 -15.74 -2.02
N ALA A 46 55.36 -14.53 -2.07
CA ALA A 46 55.85 -13.39 -1.30
C ALA A 46 55.68 -13.60 0.21
N VAL A 47 54.55 -14.16 0.64
CA VAL A 47 54.28 -14.47 2.06
C VAL A 47 55.22 -15.57 2.54
N GLU A 48 55.38 -16.66 1.79
CA GLU A 48 56.29 -17.76 2.15
C GLU A 48 57.75 -17.28 2.25
N LYS A 49 58.21 -16.45 1.30
CA LYS A 49 59.55 -15.84 1.36
C LYS A 49 59.71 -14.89 2.55
N ALA A 50 58.68 -14.10 2.87
CA ALA A 50 58.73 -13.18 4.01
C ALA A 50 58.80 -13.94 5.34
N VAL A 51 58.00 -15.01 5.49
CA VAL A 51 58.00 -15.87 6.68
C VAL A 51 59.35 -16.58 6.83
N ALA A 52 59.86 -17.21 5.76
CA ALA A 52 61.15 -17.89 5.77
C ALA A 52 62.32 -16.95 6.09
N ARG A 53 62.28 -15.70 5.58
CA ARG A 53 63.31 -14.70 5.83
C ARG A 53 63.23 -14.10 7.23
N SER A 54 62.05 -14.11 7.87
CA SER A 54 61.90 -13.61 9.23
C SER A 54 62.62 -14.52 10.24
N GLY A 55 62.58 -15.84 10.07
CA GLY A 55 63.20 -16.80 11.00
C GLY A 55 62.62 -16.79 12.43
N TYR A 56 61.58 -15.98 12.70
CA TYR A 56 61.03 -15.76 14.04
C TYR A 56 59.81 -16.62 14.36
N VAL A 57 59.22 -17.29 13.37
CA VAL A 57 57.99 -18.09 13.56
C VAL A 57 58.29 -19.56 13.22
N PRO A 58 58.09 -20.50 14.16
CA PRO A 58 58.22 -21.92 13.87
C PRO A 58 57.17 -22.35 12.84
N PRO A 59 57.48 -23.33 11.97
CA PRO A 59 56.59 -23.74 10.88
C PRO A 59 55.20 -24.19 11.37
N GLU A 60 55.13 -24.80 12.56
CA GLU A 60 53.88 -25.23 13.20
C GLU A 60 52.94 -24.05 13.52
N GLU A 61 53.50 -22.90 13.92
CA GLU A 61 52.70 -21.71 14.25
C GLU A 61 52.24 -20.99 12.98
N VAL A 62 53.02 -21.05 11.90
CA VAL A 62 52.61 -20.56 10.58
C VAL A 62 51.42 -21.37 10.07
N GLU A 63 51.44 -22.69 10.18
CA GLU A 63 50.31 -23.54 9.78
C GLU A 63 49.06 -23.23 10.61
N ARG A 64 49.20 -23.02 11.93
CA ARG A 64 48.08 -22.62 12.79
C ARG A 64 47.47 -21.29 12.34
N LEU A 65 48.31 -20.28 12.09
CA LEU A 65 47.87 -18.97 11.60
C LEU A 65 47.18 -19.06 10.23
N VAL A 66 47.68 -19.90 9.33
CA VAL A 66 47.05 -20.13 8.03
C VAL A 66 45.69 -20.79 8.20
N GLN A 67 45.54 -21.76 9.11
CA GLN A 67 44.26 -22.40 9.37
C GLN A 67 43.25 -21.43 10.00
N GLU A 68 43.68 -20.62 10.96
CA GLU A 68 42.86 -19.58 11.59
C GLU A 68 42.42 -18.53 10.56
N GLY A 69 43.37 -18.03 9.75
CA GLY A 69 43.07 -17.09 8.67
C GLY A 69 42.12 -17.67 7.62
N ARG A 70 42.20 -18.97 7.30
CA ARG A 70 41.22 -19.64 6.41
C ARG A 70 39.84 -19.68 7.04
N LYS A 71 39.75 -19.96 8.34
CA LYS A 71 38.47 -19.98 9.05
C LYS A 71 37.82 -18.60 9.04
N GLU A 72 38.58 -17.57 9.44
CA GLU A 72 38.09 -16.19 9.42
C GLU A 72 37.70 -15.73 8.01
N PHE A 73 38.48 -16.12 7.00
CA PHE A 73 38.18 -15.79 5.61
C PHE A 73 36.88 -16.45 5.14
N LYS A 74 36.64 -17.72 5.49
CA LYS A 74 35.37 -18.41 5.20
C LYS A 74 34.19 -17.77 5.90
N ASP A 75 34.36 -17.41 7.17
CA ASP A 75 33.33 -16.69 7.92
C ASP A 75 33.02 -15.33 7.29
N LEU A 76 34.04 -14.64 6.76
CA LEU A 76 33.89 -13.36 6.07
C LEU A 76 33.19 -13.49 4.72
N LEU A 77 33.49 -14.55 3.95
CA LEU A 77 32.78 -14.86 2.70
C LEU A 77 31.31 -15.18 2.97
N ALA A 78 31.02 -16.03 3.96
CA ALA A 78 29.65 -16.39 4.33
C ALA A 78 28.82 -15.16 4.75
N LYS A 79 29.38 -14.29 5.60
CA LYS A 79 28.74 -13.02 6.00
C LYS A 79 28.46 -12.13 4.80
N ARG A 80 29.37 -12.07 3.84
CA ARG A 80 29.20 -11.25 2.64
C ARG A 80 28.11 -11.79 1.72
N GLU A 81 28.03 -13.10 1.55
CA GLU A 81 26.95 -13.72 0.79
C GLU A 81 25.58 -13.43 1.43
N GLU A 82 25.50 -13.52 2.77
CA GLU A 82 24.30 -13.17 3.51
C GLU A 82 23.92 -11.68 3.34
N GLU A 83 24.90 -10.77 3.43
CA GLU A 83 24.67 -9.36 3.16
C GLU A 83 24.20 -9.09 1.72
N LEU A 84 24.75 -9.81 0.73
CA LEU A 84 24.32 -9.70 -0.66
C LEU A 84 22.89 -10.18 -0.84
N LYS A 85 22.54 -11.35 -0.26
CA LYS A 85 21.17 -11.87 -0.27
C LYS A 85 20.19 -10.88 0.36
N ARG A 86 20.54 -10.35 1.53
CA ARG A 86 19.74 -9.31 2.20
C ARG A 86 19.56 -8.08 1.33
N ARG A 87 20.60 -7.59 0.65
CA ARG A 87 20.49 -6.45 -0.28
C ARG A 87 19.60 -6.76 -1.47
N THR A 88 19.66 -7.97 -2.02
CA THR A 88 18.80 -8.36 -3.14
C THR A 88 17.34 -8.46 -2.71
N GLU A 89 17.06 -8.99 -1.51
CA GLU A 89 15.72 -9.04 -0.94
C GLU A 89 15.18 -7.63 -0.65
N GLU A 90 15.99 -6.77 -0.04
CA GLU A 90 15.64 -5.36 0.20
C GLU A 90 15.38 -4.61 -1.12
N ALA A 91 16.15 -4.90 -2.17
CA ALA A 91 15.93 -4.33 -3.51
C ALA A 91 14.61 -4.81 -4.15
N SER A 92 14.29 -6.11 -4.03
CA SER A 92 13.01 -6.67 -4.50
C SER A 92 11.83 -6.02 -3.79
N ARG A 93 11.89 -5.94 -2.45
CA ARG A 93 10.85 -5.29 -1.64
C ARG A 93 10.66 -3.82 -2.00
N LEU A 94 11.75 -3.09 -2.25
CA LEU A 94 11.68 -1.70 -2.71
C LEU A 94 11.05 -1.58 -4.10
N GLN A 95 11.32 -2.53 -5.00
CA GLN A 95 10.71 -2.54 -6.32
C GLN A 95 9.20 -2.82 -6.23
N GLU A 96 8.79 -3.84 -5.47
CA GLU A 96 7.38 -4.17 -5.24
C GLU A 96 6.62 -2.99 -4.61
N ALA A 97 7.21 -2.33 -3.61
CA ALA A 97 6.62 -1.16 -2.98
C ALA A 97 6.46 0.01 -3.98
N ARG A 98 7.41 0.21 -4.90
CA ARG A 98 7.31 1.23 -5.96
C ARG A 98 6.22 0.90 -6.97
N GLU A 99 6.08 -0.37 -7.35
CA GLU A 99 5.02 -0.81 -8.25
C GLU A 99 3.64 -0.67 -7.60
N ALA A 100 3.51 -1.01 -6.32
CA ALA A 100 2.29 -0.78 -5.55
C ALA A 100 1.94 0.70 -5.45
N ALA A 101 2.93 1.56 -5.15
CA ALA A 101 2.73 3.01 -5.11
C ALA A 101 2.27 3.56 -6.48
N ALA A 102 2.89 3.12 -7.57
CA ALA A 102 2.49 3.54 -8.92
C ALA A 102 1.08 3.06 -9.31
N ARG A 103 0.63 1.91 -8.81
CA ARG A 103 -0.75 1.44 -8.99
C ARG A 103 -1.74 2.31 -8.23
N LEU A 104 -1.45 2.61 -6.96
CA LEU A 104 -2.28 3.48 -6.12
C LEU A 104 -2.36 4.91 -6.68
N GLU A 105 -1.25 5.44 -7.21
CA GLU A 105 -1.25 6.75 -7.86
C GLU A 105 -2.19 6.78 -9.07
N LYS A 106 -2.18 5.74 -9.91
CA LYS A 106 -3.13 5.63 -11.03
C LYS A 106 -4.58 5.54 -10.57
N GLU A 107 -4.86 4.74 -9.55
CA GLU A 107 -6.22 4.63 -9.00
C GLU A 107 -6.71 5.96 -8.44
N VAL A 108 -5.84 6.71 -7.75
CA VAL A 108 -6.17 8.05 -7.26
C VAL A 108 -6.41 9.03 -8.41
N GLU A 109 -5.65 8.95 -9.50
CA GLU A 109 -5.87 9.76 -10.70
C GLU A 109 -7.21 9.43 -11.38
N GLU A 110 -7.54 8.15 -11.53
CA GLU A 110 -8.81 7.69 -12.10
C GLU A 110 -10.01 8.13 -11.24
N LEU A 111 -9.92 7.97 -9.92
CA LEU A 111 -10.96 8.43 -8.99
C LEU A 111 -11.13 9.95 -9.02
N ARG A 112 -10.02 10.70 -9.10
CA ARG A 112 -10.09 12.17 -9.25
C ARG A 112 -10.74 12.59 -10.57
N ALA A 113 -10.40 11.92 -11.67
CA ALA A 113 -11.04 12.19 -12.96
C ALA A 113 -12.54 11.87 -12.92
N GLY A 114 -12.92 10.73 -12.34
CA GLY A 114 -14.33 10.34 -12.16
C GLY A 114 -15.10 11.33 -11.27
N LEU A 115 -14.48 11.83 -10.20
CA LEU A 115 -15.09 12.84 -9.33
C LEU A 115 -15.29 14.17 -10.06
N GLN A 116 -14.32 14.61 -10.87
CA GLN A 116 -14.48 15.81 -11.70
C GLN A 116 -15.60 15.66 -12.72
N GLU A 117 -15.73 14.49 -13.35
CA GLU A 117 -16.83 14.22 -14.30
C GLU A 117 -18.19 14.17 -13.60
N ALA A 118 -18.27 13.61 -12.40
CA ALA A 118 -19.49 13.63 -11.61
C ALA A 118 -19.89 15.07 -11.21
N GLU A 119 -18.90 15.90 -10.82
CA GLU A 119 -19.12 17.31 -10.51
C GLU A 119 -19.62 18.12 -11.72
N THR A 120 -19.08 17.89 -12.92
CA THR A 120 -19.56 18.57 -14.13
C THR A 120 -20.98 18.14 -14.49
N ARG A 121 -21.29 16.83 -14.43
CA ARG A 121 -22.65 16.33 -14.64
C ARG A 121 -23.65 16.88 -13.64
N ASN A 122 -23.27 16.98 -12.36
CA ASN A 122 -24.14 17.59 -11.34
C ASN A 122 -24.41 19.07 -11.64
N LYS A 123 -23.39 19.84 -12.04
CA LYS A 123 -23.57 21.25 -12.45
C LYS A 123 -24.52 21.37 -13.65
N GLU A 124 -24.36 20.53 -14.67
CA GLU A 124 -25.26 20.53 -15.84
C GLU A 124 -26.71 20.16 -15.45
N LEU A 125 -26.88 19.22 -14.52
CA LEU A 125 -28.21 18.85 -14.01
C LEU A 125 -28.82 19.99 -13.19
N GLU A 126 -28.04 20.65 -12.33
CA GLU A 126 -28.47 21.83 -11.58
C GLU A 126 -28.89 22.98 -12.51
N GLU A 127 -28.13 23.22 -13.59
CA GLU A 127 -28.49 24.21 -14.61
C GLU A 127 -29.79 23.85 -15.33
N LYS A 128 -29.98 22.57 -15.71
CA LYS A 128 -31.23 22.10 -16.32
C LYS A 128 -32.42 22.23 -15.38
N VAL A 129 -32.24 21.90 -14.10
CA VAL A 129 -33.29 22.07 -13.07
C VAL A 129 -33.65 23.55 -12.95
N ARG A 130 -32.64 24.43 -12.87
CA ARG A 130 -32.85 25.88 -12.83
C ARG A 130 -33.54 26.41 -14.08
N GLU A 131 -33.20 25.92 -15.26
CA GLU A 131 -33.85 26.29 -16.52
C GLU A 131 -35.33 25.88 -16.51
N LEU A 132 -35.63 24.65 -16.10
CA LEU A 132 -37.01 24.16 -15.95
C LEU A 132 -37.81 24.92 -14.90
N GLU A 133 -37.19 25.33 -13.78
CA GLU A 133 -37.83 26.16 -12.76
C GLU A 133 -38.06 27.61 -13.23
N SER A 134 -37.18 28.14 -14.10
CA SER A 134 -37.30 29.49 -14.65
C SER A 134 -38.19 29.59 -15.88
N GLN A 135 -38.59 28.45 -16.48
CA GLN A 135 -39.66 28.45 -17.47
C GLN A 135 -40.96 28.89 -16.77
N PRO A 136 -41.58 30.00 -17.20
CA PRO A 136 -42.87 30.39 -16.67
C PRO A 136 -43.85 29.26 -16.98
N ALA A 137 -44.59 28.83 -15.96
CA ALA A 137 -45.69 27.88 -16.13
C ALA A 137 -46.49 28.31 -17.38
N PRO A 138 -46.68 27.44 -18.38
CA PRO A 138 -47.42 27.80 -19.58
C PRO A 138 -48.76 28.36 -19.10
N SER A 139 -49.00 29.64 -19.39
CA SER A 139 -50.27 30.29 -19.11
C SER A 139 -51.35 29.42 -19.71
N ALA A 140 -52.06 28.71 -18.84
CA ALA A 140 -53.02 27.71 -19.24
C ALA A 140 -54.04 28.35 -20.19
N PRO A 141 -54.28 27.79 -21.39
CA PRO A 141 -55.61 27.91 -21.96
C PRO A 141 -56.56 27.24 -20.97
N GLU A 142 -57.61 27.95 -20.56
CA GLU A 142 -58.71 27.38 -19.78
C GLU A 142 -59.28 26.18 -20.54
N VAL A 143 -58.87 24.97 -20.15
CA VAL A 143 -59.52 23.73 -20.57
C VAL A 143 -59.69 22.86 -19.33
N PRO A 144 -60.93 22.57 -18.92
CA PRO A 144 -61.19 21.80 -17.71
C PRO A 144 -60.89 20.32 -17.96
N GLY A 145 -59.98 19.76 -17.16
CA GLY A 145 -59.85 18.32 -16.97
C GLY A 145 -58.62 17.69 -17.63
N ALA A 146 -57.84 17.00 -16.78
CA ALA A 146 -56.74 16.09 -17.09
C ALA A 146 -55.53 16.76 -17.76
N THR A 147 -54.41 16.98 -17.07
CA THR A 147 -53.30 15.99 -17.09
C THR A 147 -52.18 16.30 -16.06
N GLY A 148 -52.45 17.04 -14.99
CA GLY A 148 -51.51 17.23 -13.87
C GLY A 148 -51.62 16.20 -12.74
N GLY A 149 -52.54 15.23 -12.88
CA GLY A 149 -52.96 14.34 -11.79
C GLY A 149 -51.95 13.27 -11.39
N PHE A 150 -51.09 12.79 -12.29
CA PHE A 150 -50.39 11.52 -11.99
C PHE A 150 -49.32 11.63 -10.89
N ASN A 151 -48.51 12.70 -10.88
CA ASN A 151 -47.51 12.91 -9.81
C ASN A 151 -48.12 13.49 -8.53
N ALA A 152 -49.17 14.31 -8.64
CA ALA A 152 -49.87 14.86 -7.49
C ALA A 152 -50.76 13.82 -6.79
N GLU A 153 -51.45 12.96 -7.54
CA GLU A 153 -52.16 11.79 -6.99
C GLU A 153 -51.20 10.77 -6.43
N LEU A 154 -50.03 10.53 -7.05
CA LEU A 154 -49.06 9.60 -6.49
C LEU A 154 -48.48 10.13 -5.16
N MET A 155 -48.13 11.42 -5.08
CA MET A 155 -47.71 12.04 -3.82
C MET A 155 -48.84 12.09 -2.78
N MET A 156 -50.07 12.45 -3.16
CA MET A 156 -51.21 12.43 -2.24
C MET A 156 -51.53 11.03 -1.75
N LYS A 157 -51.37 10.01 -2.60
CA LYS A 157 -51.57 8.61 -2.24
C LYS A 157 -50.45 8.11 -1.34
N LEU A 158 -49.21 8.54 -1.56
CA LEU A 158 -48.08 8.23 -0.67
C LEU A 158 -48.22 8.92 0.69
N MET A 159 -48.62 10.20 0.71
CA MET A 159 -48.90 10.92 1.95
C MET A 159 -50.12 10.36 2.70
N GLY A 160 -51.15 9.93 1.97
CA GLY A 160 -52.31 9.24 2.53
C GLY A 160 -51.93 7.89 3.13
N GLU A 161 -51.14 7.08 2.42
CA GLU A 161 -50.62 5.81 2.93
C GLU A 161 -49.70 6.01 4.16
N ILE A 162 -48.87 7.06 4.19
CA ILE A 162 -48.06 7.41 5.37
C ILE A 162 -48.92 7.88 6.54
N ALA A 163 -49.99 8.66 6.28
CA ALA A 163 -50.92 9.11 7.30
C ALA A 163 -51.73 7.94 7.90
N ASP A 164 -52.17 7.01 7.07
CA ASP A 164 -52.88 5.79 7.49
C ASP A 164 -51.95 4.83 8.25
N LEU A 165 -50.69 4.66 7.79
CA LEU A 165 -49.68 3.91 8.54
C LEU A 165 -49.42 4.54 9.90
N LYS A 166 -49.29 5.87 9.94
CA LYS A 166 -49.06 6.62 11.17
C LYS A 166 -50.25 6.54 12.12
N ALA A 167 -51.48 6.50 11.61
CA ALA A 167 -52.69 6.32 12.41
C ALA A 167 -52.84 4.87 12.95
N GLN A 168 -52.41 3.87 12.19
CA GLN A 168 -52.36 2.47 12.64
C GLN A 168 -51.29 2.25 13.71
N VAL A 169 -50.12 2.89 13.59
CA VAL A 169 -49.04 2.81 14.59
C VAL A 169 -49.37 3.65 15.83
N ALA A 170 -50.06 4.78 15.68
CA ALA A 170 -50.41 5.70 16.76
C ALA A 170 -51.76 5.40 17.45
N SER A 171 -52.37 4.22 17.20
CA SER A 171 -53.53 3.75 17.97
C SER A 171 -53.10 2.73 19.05
N PRO A 172 -52.60 3.17 20.22
CA PRO A 172 -52.39 2.28 21.35
C PRO A 172 -53.74 2.05 22.03
N LYS A 173 -54.45 0.99 21.64
CA LYS A 173 -55.51 0.47 22.52
C LYS A 173 -54.85 -0.40 23.60
N ALA A 174 -54.73 0.21 24.79
CA ALA A 174 -54.45 -0.35 26.11
C ALA A 174 -54.98 -1.80 26.30
N ALA A 175 -54.36 -2.72 27.04
CA ALA A 175 -53.09 -2.85 27.75
C ALA A 175 -52.93 -4.38 28.07
N PRO A 176 -52.13 -4.83 29.06
CA PRO A 176 -50.90 -5.57 28.89
C PRO A 176 -51.02 -7.07 29.22
N SER A 177 -50.46 -7.94 28.38
CA SER A 177 -49.98 -9.25 28.82
C SER A 177 -49.02 -9.79 27.77
N GLY A 178 -47.84 -10.21 28.22
CA GLY A 178 -46.76 -10.68 27.36
C GLY A 178 -47.17 -11.77 26.37
N GLY A 179 -46.45 -11.81 25.27
CA GLY A 179 -46.59 -12.81 24.23
C GLY A 179 -45.96 -12.30 22.94
N GLU A 180 -45.01 -13.06 22.43
CA GLU A 180 -44.10 -12.83 21.29
C GLU A 180 -44.79 -12.67 19.91
N GLY A 181 -45.93 -11.95 19.83
CA GLY A 181 -46.75 -11.81 18.63
C GLY A 181 -46.75 -10.41 17.97
N GLY A 182 -46.27 -9.38 18.67
CA GLY A 182 -46.17 -8.02 18.13
C GLY A 182 -45.03 -7.86 17.12
N GLU A 183 -43.88 -8.45 17.43
CA GLU A 183 -42.72 -8.49 16.52
C GLU A 183 -43.02 -9.30 15.27
N ALA A 184 -43.77 -10.40 15.36
CA ALA A 184 -44.14 -11.22 14.21
C ALA A 184 -45.04 -10.47 13.20
N LYS A 185 -45.93 -9.59 13.67
CA LYS A 185 -46.75 -8.74 12.79
C LYS A 185 -45.95 -7.60 12.16
N ILE A 186 -45.03 -7.00 12.92
CA ILE A 186 -44.13 -5.97 12.40
C ILE A 186 -43.15 -6.57 11.40
N ALA A 187 -42.63 -7.77 11.66
CA ALA A 187 -41.77 -8.54 10.75
C ALA A 187 -42.53 -8.94 9.47
N SER A 188 -43.75 -9.45 9.60
CA SER A 188 -44.63 -9.76 8.46
C SER A 188 -44.93 -8.52 7.60
N MET A 189 -45.14 -7.36 8.22
CA MET A 189 -45.37 -6.11 7.49
C MET A 189 -44.07 -5.56 6.87
N LEU A 190 -42.93 -5.69 7.53
CA LEU A 190 -41.62 -5.37 6.98
C LEU A 190 -41.29 -6.24 5.77
N GLU A 191 -41.59 -7.53 5.84
CA GLU A 191 -41.42 -8.49 4.75
C GLU A 191 -42.38 -8.18 3.59
N GLN A 192 -43.62 -7.78 3.87
CA GLN A 192 -44.56 -7.35 2.84
C GLN A 192 -44.16 -6.01 2.18
N VAL A 193 -43.53 -5.11 2.94
CA VAL A 193 -42.95 -3.86 2.44
C VAL A 193 -41.68 -4.13 1.63
N MET A 194 -40.82 -5.05 2.07
CA MET A 194 -39.63 -5.47 1.31
C MET A 194 -40.04 -6.14 0.00
N ASN A 195 -40.99 -7.07 0.00
CA ASN A 195 -41.49 -7.71 -1.21
C ASN A 195 -42.18 -6.70 -2.17
N SER A 196 -42.84 -5.67 -1.63
CA SER A 196 -43.43 -4.57 -2.40
C SER A 196 -42.37 -3.63 -2.99
N LEU A 197 -41.30 -3.35 -2.25
CA LEU A 197 -40.17 -2.56 -2.70
C LEU A 197 -39.34 -3.31 -3.74
N GLU A 198 -39.10 -4.60 -3.55
CA GLU A 198 -38.35 -5.47 -4.46
C GLU A 198 -39.07 -5.61 -5.81
N GLY A 199 -40.38 -5.86 -5.81
CA GLY A 199 -41.17 -5.87 -7.05
C GLY A 199 -41.25 -4.49 -7.76
N LYS A 200 -41.13 -3.39 -7.01
CA LYS A 200 -41.04 -2.04 -7.58
C LYS A 200 -39.64 -1.71 -8.09
N ILE A 201 -38.59 -2.16 -7.40
CA ILE A 201 -37.19 -2.02 -7.80
C ILE A 201 -36.91 -2.85 -9.05
N GLU A 202 -37.43 -4.08 -9.16
CA GLU A 202 -37.33 -4.88 -10.38
C GLU A 202 -38.04 -4.21 -11.55
N LYS A 203 -39.26 -3.67 -11.35
CA LYS A 203 -40.00 -2.93 -12.38
C LYS A 203 -39.29 -1.65 -12.80
N ILE A 204 -38.64 -0.94 -11.87
CA ILE A 204 -37.82 0.24 -12.16
C ILE A 204 -36.55 -0.19 -12.90
N GLY A 205 -35.84 -1.22 -12.45
CA GLY A 205 -34.67 -1.78 -13.11
C GLY A 205 -34.97 -2.27 -14.54
N LYS A 206 -36.16 -2.87 -14.78
CA LYS A 206 -36.61 -3.33 -16.11
C LYS A 206 -36.93 -2.17 -17.04
N LYS A 207 -37.41 -1.06 -16.47
CA LYS A 207 -37.78 0.14 -17.22
C LYS A 207 -36.59 1.08 -17.47
N VAL A 208 -35.54 0.98 -16.65
CA VAL A 208 -34.29 1.78 -16.74
C VAL A 208 -33.17 1.00 -17.45
N GLY A 209 -33.33 -0.29 -17.75
CA GLY A 209 -32.35 -1.09 -18.50
C GLY A 209 -31.19 -1.62 -17.67
N ILE A 210 -31.34 -1.68 -16.34
CA ILE A 210 -30.26 -2.05 -15.39
C ILE A 210 -30.09 -3.57 -15.27
N HIS A 211 -31.04 -4.38 -15.76
CA HIS A 211 -30.97 -5.85 -15.65
C HIS A 211 -29.81 -6.50 -16.43
N GLN A 212 -29.05 -5.76 -17.23
CA GLN A 212 -27.87 -6.31 -17.89
C GLN A 212 -26.57 -6.18 -17.06
N ALA A 213 -26.60 -5.48 -15.91
CA ALA A 213 -25.41 -5.22 -15.10
C ALA A 213 -25.39 -5.92 -13.73
N VAL A 214 -26.44 -6.64 -13.33
CA VAL A 214 -26.57 -7.20 -11.96
C VAL A 214 -26.71 -8.74 -11.92
N GLU A 215 -26.90 -9.43 -13.04
CA GLU A 215 -26.85 -10.90 -13.10
C GLU A 215 -25.44 -11.46 -13.44
N GLY A 216 -24.39 -10.69 -13.13
CA GLY A 216 -23.01 -11.10 -13.29
C GLY A 216 -22.30 -11.20 -11.94
N GLU A 217 -22.20 -12.42 -11.44
CA GLU A 217 -21.23 -12.88 -10.44
C GLU A 217 -21.52 -12.50 -8.97
N GLU A 218 -22.06 -13.48 -8.24
CA GLU A 218 -22.12 -13.51 -6.79
C GLU A 218 -20.67 -13.52 -6.25
N VAL A 219 -20.19 -12.36 -5.81
CA VAL A 219 -18.85 -12.20 -5.24
C VAL A 219 -18.80 -12.94 -3.90
N LYS A 220 -18.18 -14.13 -3.89
CA LYS A 220 -17.92 -14.91 -2.68
C LYS A 220 -16.85 -14.23 -1.83
N LEU A 221 -17.28 -13.43 -0.87
CA LEU A 221 -16.43 -12.75 0.11
C LEU A 221 -15.98 -13.65 1.28
N ASP A 222 -16.50 -14.88 1.38
CA ASP A 222 -16.19 -15.82 2.47
C ASP A 222 -14.71 -16.29 2.49
N GLY A 223 -13.98 -16.18 1.38
CA GLY A 223 -12.57 -16.59 1.29
C GLY A 223 -11.55 -15.49 1.60
N LEU A 224 -11.99 -14.24 1.76
CA LEU A 224 -11.09 -13.08 1.94
C LEU A 224 -10.58 -12.90 3.37
N PHE A 225 -11.19 -13.59 4.34
CA PHE A 225 -10.83 -13.47 5.77
C PHE A 225 -10.29 -14.76 6.40
N THR A 226 -10.21 -15.86 5.65
CA THR A 226 -9.69 -17.14 6.16
C THR A 226 -8.16 -17.25 6.13
N ASP A 227 -7.46 -16.40 5.38
CA ASP A 227 -6.00 -16.47 5.19
C ASP A 227 -5.19 -15.56 6.14
N HIS A 228 -5.84 -14.84 7.06
CA HIS A 228 -5.18 -13.92 8.00
C HIS A 228 -5.45 -14.23 9.48
N GLY A 229 -6.02 -15.41 9.78
CA GLY A 229 -6.36 -15.81 11.15
C GLY A 229 -5.21 -16.43 11.96
N ASP A 230 -4.21 -17.02 11.30
CA ASP A 230 -3.21 -17.90 11.95
C ASP A 230 -1.75 -17.51 11.68
N GLU A 231 -1.48 -16.35 11.09
CA GLU A 231 -0.13 -15.80 11.12
C GLU A 231 0.04 -15.01 12.41
N GLU A 232 0.79 -15.58 13.36
CA GLU A 232 1.29 -14.90 14.54
C GLU A 232 1.90 -13.56 14.09
N MET A 233 1.14 -12.47 14.27
CA MET A 233 1.68 -11.13 14.10
C MET A 233 2.84 -10.98 15.09
N GLU A 234 4.06 -11.14 14.59
CA GLU A 234 5.30 -10.92 15.31
C GLU A 234 5.33 -9.45 15.74
N ASN A 235 4.83 -9.24 16.94
CA ASN A 235 4.64 -7.94 17.52
C ASN A 235 5.98 -7.38 17.98
N ASN A 236 6.66 -6.67 17.08
CA ASN A 236 7.92 -5.98 17.36
C ASN A 236 7.79 -4.77 18.31
N LEU A 237 6.69 -4.66 19.07
CA LEU A 237 6.47 -3.60 20.07
C LEU A 237 7.48 -3.65 21.24
N ASP A 238 8.02 -4.82 21.59
CA ASP A 238 8.95 -4.95 22.72
C ASP A 238 10.39 -4.47 22.39
N THR A 239 10.74 -4.35 21.11
CA THR A 239 12.08 -3.93 20.68
C THR A 239 12.21 -2.42 20.46
N VAL A 240 11.09 -1.68 20.48
CA VAL A 240 11.10 -0.22 20.33
C VAL A 240 11.41 0.43 21.68
N GLN A 241 12.69 0.47 22.04
CA GLN A 241 13.17 1.44 23.03
C GLN A 241 13.02 2.84 22.44
N VAL A 242 11.98 3.55 22.87
CA VAL A 242 11.83 4.98 22.63
C VAL A 242 13.02 5.68 23.29
N LYS A 243 14.05 5.95 22.49
CA LYS A 243 15.15 6.80 22.90
C LYS A 243 14.58 8.21 23.00
N GLU A 244 14.14 8.58 24.20
CA GLU A 244 13.75 9.95 24.53
C GLU A 244 14.95 10.87 24.25
N ARG A 245 15.03 11.36 23.01
CA ARG A 245 15.77 12.57 22.74
C ARG A 245 14.94 13.67 23.35
N SER A 246 15.21 14.00 24.62
CA SER A 246 14.79 15.28 25.17
C SER A 246 15.39 16.35 24.26
N GLY A 247 14.60 16.84 23.32
CA GLY A 247 14.97 17.95 22.48
C GLY A 247 15.36 19.08 23.42
N ALA A 248 16.64 19.46 23.40
CA ALA A 248 17.15 20.56 24.19
C ALA A 248 16.20 21.75 23.98
N GLY A 249 15.46 22.11 25.04
CA GLY A 249 14.35 23.04 24.95
C GLY A 249 14.77 24.36 24.33
N ILE A 250 13.79 25.12 23.84
CA ILE A 250 13.97 26.41 23.16
C ILE A 250 14.96 27.34 23.90
N ALA A 251 15.04 27.26 25.23
CA ALA A 251 16.02 27.96 26.07
C ALA A 251 17.49 27.63 25.71
N ALA A 252 17.83 26.36 25.50
CA ALA A 252 19.19 25.94 25.11
C ALA A 252 19.56 26.44 23.71
N ASN A 253 18.57 26.53 22.80
CA ASN A 253 18.78 27.05 21.46
C ASN A 253 18.92 28.60 21.46
N LEU A 254 18.16 29.30 22.31
CA LEU A 254 18.30 30.74 22.53
C LEU A 254 19.67 31.11 23.12
N GLU A 255 20.21 30.28 24.03
CA GLU A 255 21.52 30.54 24.63
C GLU A 255 22.67 30.33 23.63
N ARG A 256 22.55 29.35 22.72
CA ARG A 256 23.46 29.18 21.57
C ARG A 256 23.40 30.37 20.63
N MET A 257 22.20 30.84 20.29
CA MET A 257 22.01 32.04 19.46
C MET A 257 22.60 33.29 20.10
N LYS A 258 22.48 33.46 21.43
CA LYS A 258 23.08 34.57 22.18
C LYS A 258 24.60 34.49 22.18
N LYS A 259 25.20 33.30 22.31
CA LYS A 259 26.67 33.11 22.21
C LYS A 259 27.19 33.44 20.80
N LEU A 260 26.52 32.95 19.75
CA LEU A 260 26.89 33.23 18.36
C LEU A 260 26.81 34.72 18.04
N ARG A 261 25.76 35.40 18.50
CA ARG A 261 25.59 36.85 18.28
C ARG A 261 26.62 37.71 19.03
N ARG A 262 27.23 37.18 20.10
CA ARG A 262 28.29 37.87 20.86
C ARG A 262 29.69 37.62 20.31
N GLN A 263 29.87 36.60 19.48
CA GLN A 263 31.13 36.28 18.79
C GLN A 263 31.22 36.88 17.38
N GLY A 264 30.09 37.33 16.80
CA GLY A 264 30.03 37.93 15.47
C GLY A 264 29.86 39.45 15.44
N GLY A 265 30.22 40.16 16.51
CA GLY A 265 30.17 41.63 16.62
C GLY A 265 31.49 42.20 17.06
#